data_AF-A0A538L1W0-F1
#
_entry.id   AF-A0A538L1W0-F1
#
_cell.length_a   1.000
_cell.length_b   1.000
_cell.length_c   1.000
_cell.angle_alpha   90.00
_cell.angle_beta   90.00
_cell.angle_gamma   90.00
#
_symmetry.space_group_name_H-M   'P 1'
#
loop_
_entity.id
_entity.type
_entity.pdbx_description
1 polymer ?
#
loop_
_entity_poly.entity_id
_entity_poly.type
_entity_poly.pdbx_seq_one_letter_code
_entity_poly.pdbx_strand_id
1 'polypeptide(L)'
;MKRVILATAGLVLVLALPAGAATRNTASMKGVVVGDQHGALLVASSGGLVQKVSGRERAGTRVLIGGGRVLRTLGWTDRALVRGVVVRRTGGLMFLSATGHLLVVHLGVRRLASTSDTPPSPGTVVQGDQQLGQAGQVQVQATVTAVGTGTVTLNVNGQALTIPLPAGLSLPASLVGTQVTLNLSFANGQATANEQGDNGDQGDQGDSGD
;
A
#
# COMPACT_ATOMS: atom_id res chain seq x y z
N MET A 1 64.54 -24.84 11.94
CA MET A 1 63.54 -25.19 10.90
C MET A 1 62.38 -25.90 11.57
N LYS A 2 61.13 -25.64 11.15
CA LYS A 2 59.83 -26.22 11.59
C LYS A 2 59.35 -25.73 12.98
N ARG A 3 58.43 -24.76 13.16
CA ARG A 3 57.05 -24.46 12.70
C ARG A 3 55.91 -25.26 13.39
N VAL A 4 55.24 -24.56 14.34
CA VAL A 4 53.76 -24.37 14.59
C VAL A 4 52.99 -25.66 15.01
N ILE A 5 52.01 -25.72 15.93
CA ILE A 5 50.78 -24.93 16.06
C ILE A 5 50.19 -24.99 17.50
N LEU A 6 49.89 -23.80 18.06
CA LEU A 6 48.97 -23.56 19.17
C LEU A 6 47.51 -23.63 18.66
N ALA A 7 46.61 -24.26 19.43
CA ALA A 7 45.17 -24.11 19.26
C ALA A 7 44.58 -23.35 20.46
N THR A 8 44.34 -22.05 20.26
CA THR A 8 43.68 -21.15 21.22
C THR A 8 42.17 -21.16 20.93
N ALA A 9 41.37 -21.65 21.87
CA ALA A 9 39.92 -21.63 21.80
C ALA A 9 39.38 -20.20 22.02
N GLY A 10 38.72 -19.65 21.00
CA GLY A 10 38.05 -18.35 21.06
C GLY A 10 36.62 -18.49 21.61
N LEU A 11 36.37 -17.84 22.75
CA LEU A 11 35.03 -17.65 23.33
C LEU A 11 34.35 -16.47 22.61
N VAL A 12 33.39 -16.75 21.73
CA VAL A 12 32.55 -15.72 21.10
C VAL A 12 31.38 -15.40 22.03
N LEU A 13 31.46 -14.25 22.70
CA LEU A 13 30.37 -13.68 23.50
C LEU A 13 29.35 -13.01 22.56
N VAL A 14 28.26 -13.71 22.25
CA VAL A 14 27.12 -13.15 21.51
C VAL A 14 26.29 -12.29 22.47
N LEU A 15 26.35 -10.97 22.27
CA LEU A 15 25.47 -9.99 22.90
C LEU A 15 24.02 -10.23 22.43
N ALA A 16 23.24 -10.92 23.25
CA ALA A 16 21.79 -11.03 23.09
C ALA A 16 21.14 -9.68 23.42
N LEU A 17 20.78 -8.91 22.37
CA LEU A 17 19.87 -7.78 22.49
C LEU A 17 18.53 -8.27 23.08
N PRO A 18 17.99 -7.67 24.14
CA PRO A 18 16.66 -7.99 24.60
C PRO A 18 15.69 -7.52 23.53
N ALA A 19 15.05 -8.46 22.84
CA ALA A 19 13.89 -8.20 22.02
C ALA A 19 12.91 -7.40 22.88
N GLY A 20 12.68 -6.15 22.49
CA GLY A 20 11.78 -5.25 23.19
C GLY A 20 10.49 -5.99 23.48
N ALA A 21 10.18 -6.13 24.77
CA ALA A 21 8.89 -6.61 25.22
C ALA A 21 7.86 -5.65 24.63
N ALA A 22 7.24 -6.06 23.52
CA ALA A 22 6.01 -5.46 23.06
C ALA A 22 5.09 -5.48 24.27
N THR A 23 4.83 -4.30 24.82
CA THR A 23 3.90 -4.06 25.92
C THR A 23 2.61 -4.76 25.53
N ARG A 24 2.39 -5.96 26.07
CA ARG A 24 1.17 -6.72 25.88
C ARG A 24 0.11 -5.87 26.53
N ASN A 25 -0.62 -5.12 25.72
CA ASN A 25 -1.70 -4.28 26.19
C ASN A 25 -2.69 -5.21 26.92
N THR A 26 -2.67 -5.16 28.25
CA THR A 26 -3.53 -5.96 29.13
C THR A 26 -4.96 -5.45 29.14
N ALA A 27 -5.24 -4.38 28.39
CA ALA A 27 -6.57 -3.87 28.15
C ALA A 27 -7.47 -4.97 27.58
N SER A 28 -8.59 -5.19 28.27
CA SER A 28 -9.62 -6.10 27.79
C SER A 28 -10.30 -5.46 26.58
N MET A 29 -10.46 -6.22 25.52
CA MET A 29 -10.91 -5.74 24.23
C MET A 29 -12.08 -6.59 23.75
N LYS A 30 -13.11 -5.95 23.18
CA LYS A 30 -14.25 -6.64 22.57
C LYS A 30 -13.98 -6.81 21.09
N GLY A 31 -14.27 -7.99 20.56
CA GLY A 31 -14.12 -8.28 19.13
C GLY A 31 -14.97 -9.46 18.68
N VAL A 32 -14.87 -9.78 17.40
CA VAL A 32 -15.55 -10.90 16.75
C VAL A 32 -14.50 -11.86 16.24
N VAL A 33 -14.66 -13.16 16.52
CA VAL A 33 -13.81 -14.19 15.94
C VAL A 33 -14.09 -14.26 14.44
N VAL A 34 -13.08 -14.03 13.62
CA VAL A 34 -13.17 -14.08 12.15
C VAL A 34 -12.59 -15.36 11.56
N GLY A 35 -11.83 -16.10 12.34
CA GLY A 35 -11.31 -17.40 11.95
C GLY A 35 -10.59 -18.08 13.10
N ASP A 36 -10.42 -19.39 12.96
CA ASP A 36 -9.67 -20.24 13.88
C ASP A 36 -8.61 -21.05 13.12
N GLN A 37 -7.44 -21.20 13.72
CA GLN A 37 -6.36 -22.00 13.17
C GLN A 37 -5.55 -22.61 14.32
N HIS A 38 -5.58 -23.93 14.45
CA HIS A 38 -4.73 -24.71 15.37
C HIS A 38 -4.70 -24.17 16.82
N GLY A 39 -5.86 -23.82 17.39
CA GLY A 39 -5.97 -23.30 18.77
C GLY A 39 -5.62 -21.82 18.92
N ALA A 40 -5.39 -21.12 17.81
CA ALA A 40 -5.36 -19.67 17.75
C ALA A 40 -6.63 -19.15 17.06
N LEU A 41 -7.17 -18.06 17.59
CA LEU A 41 -8.30 -17.33 17.07
C LEU A 41 -7.81 -16.02 16.50
N LEU A 42 -8.38 -15.63 15.36
CA LEU A 42 -8.24 -14.30 14.81
C LEU A 42 -9.46 -13.50 15.23
N VAL A 43 -9.25 -12.45 16.02
CA VAL A 43 -10.32 -11.62 16.57
C VAL A 43 -10.24 -10.24 15.94
N ALA A 44 -11.30 -9.86 15.24
CA ALA A 44 -11.46 -8.55 14.67
C ALA A 44 -12.12 -7.59 15.67
N SER A 45 -11.47 -6.47 15.91
CA SER A 45 -11.99 -5.35 16.68
C SER A 45 -13.15 -4.65 15.97
N SER A 46 -13.91 -3.83 16.70
CA SER A 46 -14.86 -2.90 16.08
C SER A 46 -14.20 -1.92 15.11
N GLY A 47 -12.92 -1.60 15.31
CA GLY A 47 -12.12 -0.74 14.43
C GLY A 47 -11.50 -1.46 13.23
N GLY A 48 -11.72 -2.77 13.08
CA GLY A 48 -11.19 -3.56 11.96
C GLY A 48 -9.76 -4.09 12.11
N LEU A 49 -9.07 -3.77 13.21
CA LEU A 49 -7.81 -4.40 13.58
C LEU A 49 -8.02 -5.89 13.92
N VAL A 50 -7.12 -6.76 13.47
CA VAL A 50 -7.16 -8.19 13.72
C VAL A 50 -6.04 -8.58 14.66
N GLN A 51 -6.37 -9.31 15.72
CA GLN A 51 -5.40 -9.82 16.69
C GLN A 51 -5.49 -11.34 16.78
N LYS A 52 -4.31 -11.97 16.90
CA LYS A 52 -4.19 -13.39 17.22
C LYS A 52 -4.32 -13.60 18.72
N VAL A 53 -5.22 -14.49 19.13
CA VAL A 53 -5.55 -14.78 20.52
C VAL A 53 -5.55 -16.29 20.72
N SER A 54 -5.06 -16.80 21.84
CA SER A 54 -5.16 -18.24 22.13
C SER A 54 -6.58 -18.58 22.58
N GLY A 55 -7.18 -19.63 22.02
CA GLY A 55 -8.51 -20.07 22.41
C GLY A 55 -9.17 -20.99 21.39
N ARG A 56 -10.40 -21.39 21.69
CA ARG A 56 -11.21 -22.22 20.79
C ARG A 56 -12.64 -21.70 20.81
N GLU A 57 -13.00 -20.99 19.75
CA GLU A 57 -14.33 -20.40 19.54
C GLU A 57 -14.63 -20.41 18.04
N ARG A 58 -15.90 -20.39 17.67
CA ARG A 58 -16.33 -20.41 16.26
C ARG A 58 -16.25 -19.02 15.65
N ALA A 59 -15.98 -18.94 14.34
CA ALA A 59 -16.14 -17.70 13.58
C ALA A 59 -17.57 -17.14 13.75
N GLY A 60 -17.68 -15.82 13.89
CA GLY A 60 -18.93 -15.12 14.23
C GLY A 60 -19.15 -14.90 15.72
N THR A 61 -18.39 -15.57 16.60
CA THR A 61 -18.55 -15.40 18.05
C THR A 61 -18.01 -14.05 18.52
N ARG A 62 -18.82 -13.29 19.24
CA ARG A 62 -18.40 -12.07 19.95
C ARG A 62 -17.68 -12.46 21.22
N VAL A 63 -16.44 -12.02 21.37
CA VAL A 63 -15.58 -12.36 22.51
C VAL A 63 -15.03 -11.11 23.18
N LEU A 64 -14.91 -11.16 24.49
CA LEU A 64 -14.07 -10.27 25.27
C LEU A 64 -12.72 -10.98 25.44
N ILE A 65 -11.67 -10.38 24.89
CA ILE A 65 -10.30 -10.87 24.98
C ILE A 65 -9.51 -10.04 25.98
N GLY A 66 -8.53 -10.63 26.64
CA GLY A 66 -7.65 -9.93 27.57
C GLY A 66 -6.46 -10.80 27.93
N GLY A 67 -5.27 -10.19 28.03
CA GLY A 67 -4.03 -10.94 28.27
C GLY A 67 -3.71 -11.98 27.18
N GLY A 68 -4.17 -11.76 25.94
CA GLY A 68 -3.90 -12.67 24.81
C GLY A 68 -4.76 -13.93 24.73
N ARG A 69 -5.79 -14.04 25.58
CA ARG A 69 -6.76 -15.16 25.57
C ARG A 69 -8.20 -14.65 25.57
N VAL A 70 -9.13 -15.53 25.22
CA VAL A 70 -10.57 -15.28 25.37
C VAL A 70 -10.92 -15.30 26.86
N LEU A 71 -11.51 -14.21 27.37
CA LEU A 71 -12.01 -14.10 28.74
C LEU A 71 -13.47 -14.53 28.85
N ARG A 72 -14.30 -14.08 27.91
CA ARG A 72 -15.73 -14.36 27.93
C ARG A 72 -16.33 -14.29 26.53
N THR A 73 -17.27 -15.19 26.26
CA THR A 73 -18.12 -15.16 25.06
C THR A 73 -19.37 -14.31 25.34
N LEU A 74 -19.59 -13.31 24.49
CA LEU A 74 -20.66 -12.30 24.62
C LEU A 74 -21.89 -12.63 23.75
N GLY A 75 -21.75 -13.48 22.73
CA GLY A 75 -22.82 -13.84 21.81
C GLY A 75 -22.31 -14.16 20.41
N TRP A 76 -23.18 -14.07 19.41
CA TRP A 76 -22.87 -14.30 17.98
C TRP A 76 -23.17 -13.05 17.15
N THR A 77 -22.47 -12.88 16.04
CA THR A 77 -22.81 -11.94 14.98
C THR A 77 -22.42 -12.48 13.61
N ASP A 78 -23.24 -12.19 12.60
CA ASP A 78 -22.97 -12.58 11.21
C ASP A 78 -22.05 -11.59 10.48
N ARG A 79 -21.70 -10.47 11.12
CA ARG A 79 -20.91 -9.40 10.51
C ARG A 79 -19.69 -9.05 11.35
N ALA A 80 -18.53 -9.07 10.71
CA ALA A 80 -17.28 -8.57 11.26
C ALA A 80 -16.66 -7.60 10.26
N LEU A 81 -16.12 -6.49 10.76
CA LEU A 81 -15.37 -5.54 9.96
C LEU A 81 -13.89 -5.90 10.07
N VAL A 82 -13.21 -6.04 8.93
CA VAL A 82 -11.77 -6.29 8.86
C VAL A 82 -11.15 -5.25 7.94
N ARG A 83 -10.13 -4.53 8.44
CA ARG A 83 -9.34 -3.60 7.63
C ARG A 83 -8.02 -4.25 7.26
N GLY A 84 -7.71 -4.25 5.97
CA GLY A 84 -6.47 -4.82 5.43
C GLY A 84 -6.31 -4.49 3.95
N VAL A 85 -5.22 -4.98 3.37
CA VAL A 85 -4.89 -4.82 1.95
C VAL A 85 -5.16 -6.13 1.23
N VAL A 86 -5.95 -6.10 0.15
CA VAL A 86 -6.19 -7.30 -0.67
C VAL A 86 -4.94 -7.60 -1.46
N VAL A 87 -4.32 -8.76 -1.18
CA VAL A 87 -3.08 -9.20 -1.82
C VAL A 87 -3.38 -9.96 -3.11
N ARG A 88 -4.45 -10.74 -3.11
CA ARG A 88 -4.83 -11.59 -4.25
C ARG A 88 -6.31 -11.95 -4.21
N ARG A 89 -6.94 -12.06 -5.38
CA ARG A 89 -8.27 -12.65 -5.55
C ARG A 89 -8.17 -13.81 -6.54
N THR A 90 -8.63 -15.01 -6.19
CA THR A 90 -8.58 -16.18 -7.09
C THR A 90 -9.72 -17.14 -6.76
N GLY A 91 -10.55 -17.46 -7.76
CA GLY A 91 -11.53 -18.55 -7.65
C GLY A 91 -12.49 -18.47 -6.46
N GLY A 92 -12.99 -17.28 -6.12
CA GLY A 92 -13.87 -17.08 -4.96
C GLY A 92 -13.14 -16.95 -3.62
N LEU A 93 -11.81 -17.00 -3.61
CA LEU A 93 -10.98 -16.68 -2.45
C LEU A 93 -10.45 -15.26 -2.57
N MET A 94 -10.44 -14.55 -1.45
CA MET A 94 -9.76 -13.28 -1.30
C MET A 94 -8.70 -13.43 -0.21
N PHE A 95 -7.45 -13.16 -0.57
CA PHE A 95 -6.31 -13.13 0.33
C PHE A 95 -6.11 -11.69 0.80
N LEU A 96 -6.26 -11.46 2.10
CA LEU A 96 -6.19 -10.15 2.73
C LEU A 96 -5.02 -10.12 3.71
N SER A 97 -4.12 -9.14 3.59
CA SER A 97 -3.10 -8.87 4.59
C SER A 97 -3.63 -7.84 5.58
N ALA A 98 -3.76 -8.21 6.85
CA ALA A 98 -4.21 -7.34 7.93
C ALA A 98 -3.28 -7.50 9.15
N THR A 99 -2.67 -6.40 9.59
CA THR A 99 -1.85 -6.35 10.82
C THR A 99 -0.74 -7.44 10.87
N GLY A 100 -0.10 -7.71 9.73
CA GLY A 100 0.95 -8.74 9.62
C GLY A 100 0.43 -10.19 9.54
N HIS A 101 -0.88 -10.39 9.41
CA HIS A 101 -1.50 -11.69 9.20
C HIS A 101 -2.16 -11.79 7.82
N LEU A 102 -2.04 -12.97 7.21
CA LEU A 102 -2.68 -13.27 5.93
C LEU A 102 -3.97 -14.05 6.20
N LEU A 103 -5.09 -13.44 5.83
CA LEU A 103 -6.44 -13.97 5.98
C LEU A 103 -6.93 -14.47 4.62
N VAL A 104 -7.62 -15.61 4.62
CA VAL A 104 -8.31 -16.13 3.43
C VAL A 104 -9.80 -16.01 3.66
N VAL A 105 -10.46 -15.15 2.89
CA VAL A 105 -11.90 -14.95 2.93
C VAL A 105 -12.53 -15.72 1.78
N HIS A 106 -13.47 -16.61 2.11
CA HIS A 106 -14.27 -17.32 1.12
C HIS A 106 -15.46 -16.43 0.72
N LEU A 107 -15.45 -15.95 -0.51
CA LEU A 107 -16.55 -15.21 -1.09
C LEU A 107 -17.62 -16.22 -1.51
N GLY A 108 -18.53 -16.54 -0.59
CA GLY A 108 -19.70 -17.36 -0.88
C GLY A 108 -20.51 -16.76 -2.03
N VAL A 109 -21.16 -17.63 -2.81
CA VAL A 109 -21.79 -17.39 -4.13
C VAL A 109 -22.89 -16.28 -4.17
N ARG A 110 -23.23 -15.65 -3.04
CA ARG A 110 -24.13 -14.49 -3.00
C ARG A 110 -23.31 -13.21 -3.05
N ARG A 111 -22.96 -12.84 -4.28
CA ARG A 111 -22.46 -11.51 -4.64
C ARG A 111 -23.51 -10.45 -4.25
N LEU A 112 -23.20 -9.62 -3.26
CA LEU A 112 -23.65 -8.24 -3.30
C LEU A 112 -22.73 -7.57 -4.32
N ALA A 113 -23.25 -7.29 -5.51
CA ALA A 113 -22.54 -6.48 -6.49
C ALA A 113 -22.40 -5.07 -5.90
N SER A 114 -21.28 -4.79 -5.24
CA SER A 114 -20.83 -3.40 -5.10
C SER A 114 -20.36 -2.95 -6.48
N THR A 115 -20.61 -1.68 -6.81
CA THR A 115 -20.22 -0.96 -8.04
C THR A 115 -18.71 -0.95 -8.35
N SER A 116 -17.92 -1.78 -7.66
CA SER A 116 -16.48 -1.99 -7.76
C SER A 116 -16.09 -3.30 -8.47
N ASP A 117 -17.02 -4.02 -9.10
CA ASP A 117 -16.76 -5.34 -9.69
C ASP A 117 -16.08 -5.27 -11.08
N THR A 118 -15.25 -4.24 -11.31
CA THR A 118 -14.15 -4.30 -12.27
C THR A 118 -12.88 -4.73 -11.52
N PRO A 119 -12.17 -5.78 -11.97
CA PRO A 119 -10.95 -6.22 -11.30
C PRO A 119 -9.90 -5.10 -11.34
N PRO A 120 -9.43 -4.57 -10.20
CA PRO A 120 -8.34 -3.59 -10.21
C PRO A 120 -7.07 -4.27 -10.73
N SER A 121 -6.43 -3.65 -11.72
CA SER A 121 -5.13 -4.07 -12.21
C SER A 121 -4.09 -3.96 -11.08
N PRO A 122 -3.07 -4.83 -11.05
CA PRO A 122 -2.00 -4.74 -10.05
C PRO A 122 -1.41 -3.32 -10.01
N GLY A 123 -1.44 -2.67 -8.83
CA GLY A 123 -0.95 -1.30 -8.63
C GLY A 123 -1.99 -0.28 -8.12
N THR A 124 -3.26 -0.66 -7.97
CA THR A 124 -4.30 0.27 -7.49
C THR A 124 -4.22 0.50 -5.98
N VAL A 125 -3.95 1.74 -5.57
CA VAL A 125 -4.10 2.20 -4.18
C VAL A 125 -5.55 2.65 -3.99
N VAL A 126 -6.28 2.04 -3.05
CA VAL A 126 -7.67 2.43 -2.74
C VAL A 126 -7.69 3.05 -1.35
N GLN A 127 -8.02 4.33 -1.26
CA GLN A 127 -8.31 5.04 -0.01
C GLN A 127 -9.80 5.44 -0.03
N GLY A 128 -10.47 5.34 1.13
CA GLY A 128 -11.92 5.24 1.26
C GLY A 128 -12.78 6.19 0.40
N ASP A 129 -13.88 5.62 -0.09
CA ASP A 129 -15.05 6.22 -0.77
C ASP A 129 -14.82 7.18 -1.95
N GLN A 130 -13.58 7.42 -2.35
CA GLN A 130 -13.24 7.97 -3.66
C GLN A 130 -12.40 6.95 -4.42
N GLN A 131 -13.09 6.21 -5.29
CA GLN A 131 -12.47 5.52 -6.40
C GLN A 131 -11.80 6.57 -7.27
N LEU A 132 -10.51 6.84 -7.02
CA LEU A 132 -9.62 7.47 -7.98
C LEU A 132 -9.55 6.51 -9.16
N GLY A 133 -10.50 6.69 -10.07
CA GLY A 133 -10.48 6.09 -11.40
C GLY A 133 -9.12 6.34 -12.04
N GLN A 134 -8.75 5.46 -12.96
CA GLN A 134 -7.64 5.60 -13.90
C GLN A 134 -7.22 7.06 -14.02
N ALA A 135 -6.01 7.36 -13.55
CA ALA A 135 -5.47 8.69 -13.50
C ALA A 135 -5.44 9.31 -14.91
N GLY A 136 -6.55 9.95 -15.27
CA GLY A 136 -6.54 11.08 -16.16
C GLY A 136 -5.57 12.09 -15.55
N GLN A 137 -4.59 12.48 -16.37
CA GLN A 137 -3.64 13.57 -16.18
C GLN A 137 -3.69 14.23 -14.78
N VAL A 138 -2.72 13.93 -13.93
CA VAL A 138 -2.60 14.56 -12.61
C VAL A 138 -1.66 15.75 -12.73
N GLN A 139 -2.15 16.93 -12.37
CA GLN A 139 -1.33 18.12 -12.28
C GLN A 139 -0.57 18.13 -10.94
N VAL A 140 0.75 18.09 -11.00
CA VAL A 140 1.62 18.03 -9.82
C VAL A 140 2.58 19.22 -9.85
N GLN A 141 2.67 19.94 -8.74
CA GLN A 141 3.72 20.93 -8.52
C GLN A 141 4.96 20.24 -7.95
N ALA A 142 6.10 20.44 -8.60
CA ALA A 142 7.35 19.82 -8.22
C ALA A 142 8.50 20.83 -8.32
N THR A 143 9.54 20.65 -7.51
CA THR A 143 10.78 21.43 -7.64
C THR A 143 11.81 20.61 -8.41
N VAL A 144 12.43 21.18 -9.43
CA VAL A 144 13.52 20.50 -10.15
C VAL A 144 14.74 20.43 -9.23
N THR A 145 15.24 19.23 -8.97
CA THR A 145 16.43 19.03 -8.12
C THR A 145 17.69 18.74 -8.92
N ALA A 146 17.55 18.12 -10.09
CA ALA A 146 18.68 17.90 -10.99
C ALA A 146 18.20 17.81 -12.44
N VAL A 147 19.07 18.24 -13.35
CA VAL A 147 18.89 18.06 -14.79
C VAL A 147 20.12 17.33 -15.31
N GLY A 148 19.90 16.17 -15.92
CA GLY A 148 20.93 15.33 -16.52
C GLY A 148 20.77 15.23 -18.03
N THR A 149 21.74 14.62 -18.69
CA THR A 149 21.63 14.32 -20.13
C THR A 149 20.55 13.27 -20.37
N GLY A 150 19.37 13.70 -20.83
CA GLY A 150 18.24 12.82 -21.10
C GLY A 150 17.39 12.47 -19.87
N THR A 151 17.58 13.14 -18.72
CA THR A 151 16.75 12.93 -17.52
C THR A 151 16.52 14.21 -16.74
N VAL A 152 15.39 14.29 -16.03
CA VAL A 152 15.13 15.32 -15.02
C VAL A 152 14.76 14.64 -13.72
N THR A 153 15.34 15.10 -12.62
CA THR A 153 14.93 14.70 -11.28
C THR A 153 14.13 15.84 -10.65
N LEU A 154 12.96 15.48 -10.17
CA LEU A 154 12.01 16.35 -9.51
C LEU A 154 11.86 15.93 -8.05
N ASN A 155 11.61 16.87 -7.15
CA ASN A 155 11.16 16.60 -5.80
C ASN A 155 9.66 16.89 -5.70
N VAL A 156 8.88 15.86 -5.44
CA VAL A 156 7.42 15.92 -5.23
C VAL A 156 7.16 15.52 -3.79
N ASN A 157 6.73 16.48 -2.95
CA ASN A 157 6.40 16.23 -1.54
C ASN A 157 7.50 15.47 -0.75
N GLY A 158 8.78 15.73 -1.05
CA GLY A 158 9.92 15.08 -0.39
C GLY A 158 10.37 13.77 -1.03
N GLN A 159 9.76 13.33 -2.13
CA GLN A 159 10.17 12.16 -2.90
C GLN A 159 10.81 12.56 -4.23
N ALA A 160 11.94 11.94 -4.55
CA ALA A 160 12.62 12.14 -5.83
C ALA A 160 11.93 11.32 -6.94
N LEU A 161 11.50 11.99 -8.00
CA LEU A 161 10.94 11.39 -9.21
C LEU A 161 11.87 11.68 -10.38
N THR A 162 12.37 10.64 -11.05
CA THR A 162 13.21 10.80 -12.25
C THR A 162 12.39 10.52 -13.49
N ILE A 163 12.32 11.51 -14.39
CA ILE A 163 11.59 11.43 -15.66
C ILE A 163 12.62 11.36 -16.79
N PRO A 164 12.60 10.30 -17.63
CA PRO A 164 13.41 10.27 -18.84
C PRO A 164 12.89 11.29 -19.85
N LEU A 165 13.81 12.07 -20.42
CA LEU A 165 13.53 12.96 -21.53
C LEU A 165 13.68 12.20 -22.85
N PRO A 166 12.84 12.50 -23.86
CA PRO A 166 13.07 12.05 -25.22
C PRO A 166 14.46 12.44 -25.74
N ALA A 167 15.03 11.60 -26.60
CA ALA A 167 16.33 11.88 -27.21
C ALA A 167 16.27 13.21 -27.98
N GLY A 168 17.32 14.03 -27.84
CA GLY A 168 17.41 15.35 -28.49
C GLY A 168 16.92 16.53 -27.64
N LEU A 169 16.30 16.28 -26.49
CA LEU A 169 15.94 17.34 -25.53
C LEU A 169 16.97 17.43 -24.40
N SER A 170 17.70 18.55 -24.35
CA SER A 170 18.53 18.93 -23.20
C SER A 170 17.89 20.13 -22.51
N LEU A 171 17.57 19.97 -21.24
CA LEU A 171 17.11 21.10 -20.42
C LEU A 171 18.34 21.83 -19.83
N PRO A 172 18.32 23.17 -19.77
CA PRO A 172 19.40 23.92 -19.15
C PRO A 172 19.39 23.72 -17.62
N ALA A 173 20.59 23.63 -17.03
CA ALA A 173 20.76 23.42 -15.59
C ALA A 173 20.21 24.59 -14.73
N SER A 174 19.95 25.75 -15.35
CA SER A 174 19.31 26.90 -14.69
C SER A 174 17.89 26.61 -14.18
N LEU A 175 17.26 25.52 -14.63
CA LEU A 175 15.94 25.10 -14.15
C LEU A 175 15.98 24.46 -12.76
N VAL A 176 17.16 24.03 -12.27
CA VAL A 176 17.29 23.47 -10.92
C VAL A 176 16.89 24.51 -9.86
N GLY A 177 16.05 24.11 -8.92
CA GLY A 177 15.45 24.96 -7.89
C GLY A 177 14.17 25.65 -8.33
N THR A 178 13.77 25.55 -9.60
CA THR A 178 12.52 26.15 -10.09
C THR A 178 11.33 25.25 -9.76
N GLN A 179 10.21 25.85 -9.37
CA GLN A 179 8.95 25.15 -9.22
C GLN A 179 8.25 25.07 -10.57
N VAL A 180 7.88 23.85 -10.97
CA VAL A 180 7.21 23.56 -12.23
C VAL A 180 5.92 22.81 -11.98
N THR A 181 4.91 23.11 -12.78
CA THR A 181 3.62 22.40 -12.76
C THR A 181 3.62 21.41 -13.91
N LEU A 182 3.57 20.11 -13.61
CA LEU A 182 3.58 19.04 -14.61
C LEU A 182 2.22 18.36 -14.68
N ASN A 183 1.73 18.11 -15.89
CA ASN A 183 0.63 17.19 -16.13
C ASN A 183 1.21 15.79 -16.36
N LEU A 184 1.15 14.94 -15.35
CA LEU A 184 1.66 13.57 -15.40
C LEU A 184 0.55 12.63 -15.87
N SER A 185 0.76 11.97 -17.01
CA SER A 185 -0.04 10.81 -17.42
C SER A 185 0.64 9.54 -16.94
N PHE A 186 -0.06 8.73 -16.15
CA PHE A 186 0.44 7.46 -15.66
C PHE A 186 -0.09 6.32 -16.54
N ALA A 187 0.62 6.02 -17.62
CA ALA A 187 0.35 4.84 -18.42
C ALA A 187 1.13 3.65 -17.84
N ASN A 188 0.44 2.55 -17.49
CA ASN A 188 1.06 1.28 -17.05
C ASN A 188 2.03 1.38 -15.84
N GLY A 189 1.83 2.34 -14.93
CA GLY A 189 2.67 2.50 -13.74
C GLY A 189 4.02 3.19 -13.97
N GLN A 190 4.23 3.79 -15.15
CA GLN A 190 5.35 4.69 -15.42
C GLN A 190 4.83 6.09 -15.74
N ALA A 191 5.47 7.11 -15.17
CA ALA A 191 5.15 8.51 -15.47
C ALA A 191 5.77 8.88 -16.82
N THR A 192 4.93 9.22 -17.80
CA THR A 192 5.37 9.77 -19.09
C THR A 192 4.95 11.23 -19.17
N ALA A 193 5.89 12.12 -19.51
CA ALA A 193 5.58 13.52 -19.78
C ALA A 193 5.06 13.65 -21.23
N ASN A 194 3.85 14.19 -21.41
CA ASN A 194 3.31 14.52 -22.74
C ASN A 194 3.07 16.03 -22.80
N GLU A 195 3.42 16.64 -23.93
CA GLU A 195 3.27 18.09 -24.12
C GLU A 195 1.80 18.49 -24.14
N GLN A 196 1.48 19.57 -23.43
CA GLN A 196 0.23 20.31 -23.62
C GLN A 196 0.35 21.05 -24.95
N GLY A 197 -0.21 20.47 -26.02
CA GLY A 197 -0.31 21.12 -27.31
C GLY A 197 -1.14 22.39 -27.18
N ASP A 198 -0.45 23.53 -27.29
CA ASP A 198 -1.03 24.84 -27.49
C ASP A 198 -1.68 24.84 -28.88
N ASN A 199 -3.01 24.64 -28.93
CA ASN A 199 -3.75 24.71 -30.18
C ASN A 199 -3.79 26.17 -30.61
N GLY A 200 -2.80 26.52 -31.43
CA GLY A 200 -2.69 27.81 -32.10
C GLY A 200 -3.97 28.16 -32.84
N ASP A 201 -4.57 29.25 -32.38
CA ASP A 201 -5.10 30.38 -33.14
C ASP A 201 -4.96 30.20 -34.67
N GLN A 202 -6.03 29.77 -35.34
CA GLN A 202 -6.14 29.89 -36.79
C GLN A 202 -6.89 31.17 -37.11
N GLY A 203 -6.09 32.12 -37.62
CA GLY A 203 -6.49 33.45 -38.00
C GLY A 203 -7.55 33.52 -39.09
N ASP A 204 -8.41 34.53 -38.93
CA ASP A 204 -8.67 35.59 -39.91
C ASP A 204 -8.46 35.24 -41.39
N GLN A 205 -9.57 35.04 -42.11
CA GLN A 205 -9.68 35.42 -43.51
C GLN A 205 -11.03 36.09 -43.74
N GLY A 206 -11.00 37.41 -43.77
CA GLY A 206 -12.01 38.21 -44.43
C GLY A 206 -11.80 38.28 -45.94
N ASP A 207 -12.89 38.68 -46.59
CA ASP A 207 -12.96 39.49 -47.82
C ASP A 207 -13.10 38.80 -49.19
N SER A 208 -13.88 39.49 -50.03
CA SER A 208 -14.28 39.32 -51.44
C SER A 208 -15.46 38.38 -51.72
N GLY A 209 -16.56 38.77 -52.38
CA GLY A 209 -16.94 40.01 -53.07
C GLY A 209 -18.03 39.68 -54.10
N ASP A 210 -19.00 40.59 -54.27
CA ASP A 210 -20.06 40.72 -55.31
C ASP A 210 -21.16 39.63 -55.40
#